data_AF-A0A1G5GXZ3-F1
#
_entry.id   AF-A0A1G5GXZ3-F1
#
_cell.length_a   1.000
_cell.length_b   1.000
_cell.length_c   1.000
_cell.angle_alpha   90.00
_cell.angle_beta   90.00
_cell.angle_gamma   90.00
#
_symmetry.space_group_name_H-M   'P 1'
#
loop_
_entity.id
_entity.type
_entity.pdbx_description
1 polymer ?
#
loop_
_entity_poly.entity_id
_entity_poly.type
_entity_poly.pdbx_seq_one_letter_code
_entity_poly.pdbx_strand_id
1 'polypeptide(L)'
;MKGNQVLEEISMKWTEKEKAQRGLLYDNNNDEQLIRERTYAKEMCYDYNQIRPSNLKDREILIQKLFAKTGEKFLIEQPFYCDQGYNIEIGDHFYCNHNTVMLDAGKISFGDYVFIGAQLRLLYT
;
A
#
# COMPACT_ATOMS: atom_id res chain seq x y z
N MET A 1 2.64 22.33 -29.29
CA MET A 1 1.19 22.65 -29.25
C MET A 1 0.27 21.42 -29.22
N LYS A 2 0.59 20.29 -29.89
CA LYS A 2 -0.26 19.07 -29.80
C LYS A 2 -0.22 18.33 -28.45
N GLY A 3 0.83 18.50 -27.64
CA GLY A 3 0.99 17.81 -26.35
C GLY A 3 0.03 18.28 -25.25
N ASN A 4 -0.37 19.55 -25.25
CA ASN A 4 -1.27 20.09 -24.22
C ASN A 4 -2.71 19.58 -24.36
N GLN A 5 -3.18 19.42 -25.59
CA GLN A 5 -4.53 18.97 -25.87
C GLN A 5 -4.76 17.51 -25.43
N VAL A 6 -3.76 16.65 -25.61
CA VAL A 6 -3.79 15.25 -25.15
C VAL A 6 -3.79 15.16 -23.62
N LEU A 7 -3.03 16.02 -22.93
CA LEU A 7 -3.01 16.05 -21.47
C LEU A 7 -4.34 16.55 -20.89
N GLU A 8 -4.98 17.54 -21.51
CA GLU A 8 -6.32 18.02 -21.12
C GLU A 8 -7.41 16.95 -21.33
N GLU A 9 -7.36 16.22 -22.46
CA GLU A 9 -8.30 15.11 -22.72
C GLU A 9 -8.14 13.95 -21.73
N ILE A 10 -6.89 13.58 -21.40
CA ILE A 10 -6.61 12.57 -20.35
C ILE A 10 -7.09 13.09 -18.99
N SER A 11 -6.89 14.37 -18.70
CA SER A 11 -7.28 14.96 -17.43
C SER A 11 -8.79 15.02 -17.22
N MET A 12 -9.58 15.19 -18.29
CA MET A 12 -11.04 15.22 -18.21
C MET A 12 -11.69 13.84 -18.22
N LYS A 13 -10.96 12.79 -18.63
CA LYS A 13 -11.50 11.44 -18.81
C LYS A 13 -11.45 10.57 -17.56
N TRP A 14 -10.46 10.79 -16.69
CA TRP A 14 -10.19 9.93 -15.54
C TRP A 14 -9.94 10.76 -14.28
N THR A 15 -10.43 10.26 -13.15
CA THR A 15 -10.05 10.76 -11.82
C THR A 15 -8.56 10.53 -11.54
N GLU A 16 -7.98 11.23 -10.55
CA GLU A 16 -6.57 11.03 -10.18
C GLU A 16 -6.29 9.59 -9.72
N LYS A 17 -7.25 8.96 -9.02
CA LYS A 17 -7.15 7.55 -8.65
C LYS A 17 -7.12 6.63 -9.87
N GLU A 18 -7.98 6.87 -10.85
CA GLU A 18 -8.01 6.08 -12.09
C GLU A 18 -6.75 6.26 -12.92
N LYS A 19 -6.14 7.47 -12.90
CA LYS A 19 -4.83 7.73 -13.52
C LYS A 19 -3.74 6.94 -12.80
N ALA A 20 -3.70 6.99 -11.46
CA ALA A 20 -2.75 6.21 -10.65
C ALA A 20 -2.83 4.71 -10.94
N GLN A 21 -4.03 4.14 -10.95
CA GLN A 21 -4.26 2.72 -11.27
C GLN A 21 -3.82 2.30 -12.68
N ARG A 22 -3.69 3.27 -13.59
CA ARG A 22 -3.25 3.06 -14.98
C ARG A 22 -1.78 3.39 -15.18
N GLY A 23 -1.04 3.75 -14.12
CA GLY A 23 0.36 4.17 -14.22
C GLY A 23 0.55 5.49 -14.97
N LEU A 24 -0.49 6.33 -15.03
CA LEU A 24 -0.43 7.64 -15.66
C LEU A 24 0.00 8.69 -14.64
N LEU A 25 0.51 9.83 -15.11
CA LEU A 25 0.76 10.97 -14.24
C LEU A 25 -0.54 11.42 -13.56
N TYR A 26 -0.49 11.60 -12.25
CA TYR A 26 -1.64 11.97 -11.43
C TYR A 26 -1.21 12.90 -10.29
N ASP A 27 -2.13 13.71 -9.80
CA ASP A 27 -1.93 14.61 -8.67
C ASP A 27 -2.24 13.91 -7.35
N ASN A 28 -1.25 13.19 -6.84
CA ASN A 28 -1.35 12.54 -5.54
C ASN A 28 -1.50 13.55 -4.38
N ASN A 29 -0.93 14.75 -4.53
CA ASN A 29 -0.70 15.66 -3.41
C ASN A 29 -1.89 16.56 -3.12
N ASN A 30 -2.72 16.86 -4.11
CA ASN A 30 -3.85 17.78 -3.96
C ASN A 30 -5.21 17.12 -4.16
N ASP A 31 -5.29 15.88 -4.66
CA ASP A 31 -6.56 15.17 -4.77
C ASP A 31 -7.09 14.74 -3.39
N GLU A 32 -8.28 15.20 -3.03
CA GLU A 32 -8.85 14.95 -1.72
C GLU A 32 -9.13 13.46 -1.44
N GLN A 33 -9.50 12.68 -2.48
CA GLN A 33 -9.74 11.26 -2.31
C GLN A 33 -8.44 10.55 -1.97
N LEU A 34 -7.38 10.80 -2.73
CA LEU A 34 -6.06 10.20 -2.48
C LEU A 34 -5.48 10.62 -1.13
N ILE A 35 -5.66 11.88 -0.72
CA ILE A 35 -5.25 12.35 0.62
C ILE A 35 -5.99 11.57 1.72
N ARG A 36 -7.31 11.43 1.62
CA ARG A 36 -8.12 10.67 2.60
C ARG A 36 -7.67 9.21 2.68
N GLU A 37 -7.43 8.57 1.54
CA GLU A 37 -6.98 7.18 1.47
C GLU A 37 -5.59 6.98 2.10
N ARG A 38 -4.62 7.87 1.80
CA ARG A 38 -3.30 7.83 2.46
C ARG A 38 -3.38 8.06 3.95
N THR A 39 -4.26 8.96 4.37
CA THR A 39 -4.46 9.26 5.79
C THR A 39 -4.99 8.03 6.51
N TYR A 40 -5.99 7.36 5.93
CA TYR A 40 -6.49 6.10 6.45
C TYR A 40 -5.40 5.02 6.59
N ALA A 41 -4.57 4.83 5.56
CA ALA A 41 -3.47 3.87 5.62
C ALA A 41 -2.46 4.20 6.73
N LYS A 42 -2.15 5.49 6.93
CA LYS A 42 -1.25 5.96 7.99
C LYS A 42 -1.82 5.73 9.39
N GLU A 43 -3.10 6.00 9.60
CA GLU A 43 -3.78 5.72 10.88
C GLU A 43 -3.76 4.22 11.18
N MET A 44 -4.05 3.39 10.18
CA MET A 44 -3.98 1.92 10.31
C MET A 44 -2.54 1.46 10.63
N CYS A 45 -1.52 1.98 9.94
CA CYS A 45 -0.13 1.67 10.24
C CYS A 45 0.25 2.11 11.66
N TYR A 46 -0.23 3.28 12.11
CA TYR A 46 -0.01 3.75 13.48
C TYR A 46 -0.60 2.75 14.48
N ASP A 47 -1.87 2.40 14.35
CA ASP A 47 -2.55 1.44 15.22
C ASP A 47 -1.82 0.10 15.23
N TYR A 48 -1.44 -0.42 14.06
CA TYR A 48 -0.68 -1.66 13.92
C TYR A 48 0.62 -1.67 14.70
N ASN A 49 1.36 -0.57 14.60
CA ASN A 49 2.68 -0.41 15.21
C ASN A 49 2.60 -0.26 16.74
N GLN A 50 1.41 0.01 17.29
CA GLN A 50 1.18 0.08 18.75
C GLN A 50 0.65 -1.24 19.34
N ILE A 51 0.27 -2.22 18.51
CA ILE A 51 -0.21 -3.53 19.01
C ILE A 51 0.95 -4.27 19.70
N ARG A 52 0.72 -4.76 20.92
CA ARG A 52 1.69 -5.58 21.66
C ARG A 52 2.16 -6.77 20.80
N PRO A 53 3.46 -7.07 20.72
CA PRO A 53 3.97 -8.15 19.86
C PRO A 53 3.34 -9.52 20.12
N SER A 54 2.95 -9.79 21.37
CA SER A 54 2.29 -11.03 21.80
C SER A 54 0.86 -11.18 21.31
N ASN A 55 0.22 -10.09 20.85
CA ASN A 55 -1.16 -10.10 20.37
C ASN A 55 -1.21 -10.31 18.85
N LEU A 56 -0.85 -11.52 18.43
CA LEU A 56 -0.77 -11.89 17.02
C LEU A 56 -2.11 -11.77 16.29
N LYS A 57 -3.22 -12.03 16.98
CA LYS A 57 -4.53 -12.03 16.33
C LYS A 57 -4.97 -10.64 15.89
N ASP A 58 -4.78 -9.63 16.74
CA ASP A 58 -5.11 -8.25 16.39
C ASP A 58 -4.18 -7.71 15.30
N ARG A 59 -2.91 -8.16 15.30
CA ARG A 59 -1.96 -7.86 14.21
C ARG A 59 -2.47 -8.39 12.88
N GLU A 60 -2.88 -9.65 12.82
CA GLU A 60 -3.44 -10.26 11.60
C GLU A 60 -4.67 -9.52 11.09
N ILE A 61 -5.64 -9.25 11.98
CA ILE A 61 -6.90 -8.59 11.63
C ILE A 61 -6.65 -7.23 11.00
N LEU A 62 -5.72 -6.45 11.57
CA LEU A 62 -5.43 -5.12 11.07
C LEU A 62 -4.76 -5.18 9.70
N ILE A 63 -3.77 -6.06 9.48
CA ILE A 63 -3.14 -6.25 8.16
C ILE A 63 -4.16 -6.72 7.13
N GLN A 64 -5.05 -7.65 7.49
CA GLN A 64 -6.14 -8.11 6.61
C GLN A 64 -7.10 -6.99 6.22
N LYS A 65 -7.31 -6.01 7.10
CA LYS A 65 -8.13 -4.82 6.82
C LYS A 65 -7.38 -3.77 5.99
N LEU A 66 -6.05 -3.71 6.10
CA LEU A 66 -5.21 -2.74 5.40
C LEU A 66 -4.87 -3.20 3.97
N PHE A 67 -4.56 -4.47 3.78
CA PHE A 67 -4.09 -5.01 2.50
C PHE A 67 -5.26 -5.43 1.60
N ALA A 68 -5.03 -5.42 0.28
CA ALA A 68 -6.01 -5.91 -0.69
C ALA A 68 -6.26 -7.41 -0.53
N LYS A 69 -5.20 -8.18 -0.24
CA LYS A 69 -5.25 -9.62 -0.08
C LYS A 69 -4.14 -10.10 0.85
N THR A 70 -4.45 -11.12 1.64
CA THR A 70 -3.47 -11.88 2.43
C THR A 70 -3.68 -13.38 2.23
N GLY A 71 -2.62 -14.17 2.42
CA GLY A 71 -2.74 -15.61 2.66
C GLY A 71 -3.23 -15.92 4.07
N GLU A 72 -3.36 -17.21 4.41
CA GLU A 72 -3.84 -17.63 5.73
C GLU A 72 -2.79 -17.45 6.82
N LYS A 73 -1.51 -17.68 6.49
CA LYS A 73 -0.37 -17.61 7.40
C LYS A 73 0.59 -16.54 6.94
N PHE A 74 0.71 -15.48 7.73
CA PHE A 74 1.71 -14.45 7.51
C PHE A 74 2.17 -13.85 8.83
N LEU A 75 3.34 -13.21 8.79
CA LEU A 75 3.82 -12.37 9.87
C LEU A 75 4.51 -11.14 9.28
N ILE A 76 4.06 -9.96 9.71
CA ILE A 76 4.70 -8.69 9.39
C ILE A 76 5.22 -8.13 10.70
N GLU A 77 6.52 -7.91 10.80
CA GLU A 77 7.10 -7.34 12.02
C GLU A 77 6.91 -5.84 12.07
N GLN A 78 6.53 -5.37 13.26
CA GLN A 78 6.37 -3.94 13.51
C GLN A 78 7.73 -3.28 13.80
N PRO A 79 7.94 -2.02 13.41
CA PRO A 79 6.99 -1.19 12.71
C PRO A 79 6.95 -1.48 11.19
N PHE A 80 5.76 -1.32 10.60
CA PHE A 80 5.49 -1.41 9.18
C PHE A 80 4.83 -0.11 8.68
N TYR A 81 5.09 0.26 7.43
CA TYR A 81 4.55 1.45 6.79
C TYR A 81 4.17 1.19 5.33
N CYS A 82 3.07 1.78 4.87
CA CYS A 82 2.68 1.84 3.46
C CYS A 82 2.00 3.16 3.09
N ASP A 83 1.81 3.41 1.79
CA ASP A 83 1.14 4.63 1.31
C ASP A 83 -0.38 4.47 1.29
N GLN A 84 -0.88 3.38 0.73
CA GLN A 84 -2.31 3.12 0.53
C GLN A 84 -2.79 1.82 1.20
N GLY A 85 -1.92 0.80 1.27
CA GLY A 85 -2.22 -0.53 1.81
C GLY A 85 -3.05 -1.41 0.87
N TYR A 86 -4.12 -0.86 0.30
CA TYR A 86 -5.06 -1.59 -0.56
C TYR A 86 -4.47 -2.02 -1.91
N ASN A 87 -3.24 -1.62 -2.26
CA ASN A 87 -2.54 -2.09 -3.46
C ASN A 87 -1.58 -3.26 -3.17
N ILE A 88 -1.48 -3.69 -1.91
CA ILE A 88 -0.58 -4.75 -1.47
C ILE A 88 -1.33 -6.08 -1.39
N GLU A 89 -0.78 -7.10 -2.04
CA GLU A 89 -1.24 -8.48 -1.96
C GLU A 89 -0.09 -9.38 -1.50
N ILE A 90 -0.33 -10.20 -0.48
CA ILE A 90 0.61 -11.22 -0.01
C ILE A 90 0.00 -12.62 -0.14
N GLY A 91 0.83 -13.59 -0.52
CA GLY A 91 0.50 -15.02 -0.54
C GLY A 91 0.53 -15.66 0.84
N ASP A 92 0.43 -16.99 0.86
CA ASP A 92 0.51 -17.80 2.07
C ASP A 92 1.96 -18.03 2.50
N HIS A 93 2.18 -18.28 3.80
CA HIS A 93 3.53 -18.40 4.37
C HIS A 93 4.45 -17.20 4.10
N PHE A 94 3.91 -15.99 4.24
CA PHE A 94 4.64 -14.73 4.03
C PHE A 94 5.29 -14.20 5.32
N TYR A 95 6.56 -13.84 5.27
CA TYR A 95 7.26 -13.19 6.38
C TYR A 95 7.87 -11.86 5.96
N CYS A 96 7.63 -10.82 6.75
CA CYS A 96 8.21 -9.50 6.57
C CYS A 96 8.86 -9.01 7.85
N ASN A 97 10.14 -8.67 7.78
CA ASN A 97 10.93 -8.26 8.92
C ASN A 97 10.78 -6.75 9.23
N HIS A 98 11.33 -6.33 10.37
CA HIS A 98 11.12 -5.03 10.99
C HIS A 98 11.49 -3.84 10.08
N ASN A 99 10.81 -2.72 10.28
CA ASN A 99 11.07 -1.43 9.62
C ASN A 99 10.89 -1.46 8.10
N THR A 100 9.97 -2.28 7.61
CA THR A 100 9.67 -2.34 6.18
C THR A 100 8.75 -1.19 5.76
N VAL A 101 9.06 -0.59 4.62
CA VAL A 101 8.25 0.46 3.98
C VAL A 101 7.85 0.01 2.57
N MET A 102 6.56 -0.01 2.28
CA MET A 102 6.01 -0.35 0.95
C MET A 102 5.23 0.85 0.39
N LEU A 103 5.84 1.62 -0.51
CA LEU A 103 5.22 2.74 -1.20
C LEU A 103 4.42 2.21 -2.40
N ASP A 104 3.16 1.89 -2.16
CA ASP A 104 2.26 1.15 -3.05
C ASP A 104 1.36 2.07 -3.89
N ALA A 105 1.97 3.03 -4.60
CA ALA A 105 1.24 3.83 -5.59
C ALA A 105 0.69 2.93 -6.73
N GLY A 106 1.49 1.97 -7.18
CA GLY A 106 1.07 0.85 -8.01
C GLY A 106 0.95 -0.46 -7.22
N LYS A 107 0.41 -1.49 -7.88
CA LYS A 107 0.17 -2.81 -7.27
C LYS A 107 1.46 -3.51 -6.87
N ILE A 108 1.56 -3.95 -5.62
CA ILE A 108 2.63 -4.80 -5.10
C ILE A 108 2.06 -6.19 -4.82
N SER A 109 2.66 -7.23 -5.40
CA SER A 109 2.22 -8.61 -5.19
C SER A 109 3.38 -9.52 -4.84
N PHE A 110 3.21 -10.25 -3.74
CA PHE A 110 4.11 -11.33 -3.33
C PHE A 110 3.37 -12.66 -3.42
N GLY A 111 4.06 -13.69 -3.91
CA GLY A 111 3.55 -15.06 -3.93
C GLY A 111 3.66 -15.74 -2.55
N ASP A 112 3.54 -17.07 -2.57
CA ASP A 112 3.66 -17.88 -1.36
C ASP A 112 5.12 -18.10 -0.97
N TYR A 113 5.39 -18.37 0.31
CA TYR A 113 6.71 -18.69 0.86
C TYR A 113 7.78 -17.61 0.65
N VAL A 114 7.38 -16.33 0.74
CA VAL A 114 8.27 -15.18 0.59
C VAL A 114 8.77 -14.69 1.94
N PHE A 115 10.08 -14.40 2.01
CA PHE A 115 10.75 -13.83 3.18
C PHE A 115 11.39 -12.49 2.81
N ILE A 116 10.97 -11.42 3.48
CA ILE A 116 11.48 -10.06 3.31
C ILE A 116 12.44 -9.73 4.45
N GLY A 117 13.64 -9.27 4.11
CA GLY A 117 14.65 -8.82 5.07
C GLY A 117 14.30 -7.51 5.77
N ALA A 118 15.02 -7.20 6.86
CA ALA A 118 14.76 -6.00 7.65
C ALA A 118 15.12 -4.73 6.86
N GLN A 119 14.41 -3.63 7.14
CA GLN A 119 14.66 -2.30 6.57
C GLN A 119 14.49 -2.23 5.03
N LEU A 120 13.72 -3.16 4.45
CA LEU A 120 13.38 -3.07 3.04
C LEU A 120 12.55 -1.82 2.76
N ARG A 121 12.88 -1.13 1.67
CA ARG A 121 12.07 -0.03 1.13
C ARG A 121 11.74 -0.38 -0.31
N LEU A 122 10.46 -0.55 -0.59
CA LEU A 122 9.96 -0.90 -1.91
C LEU A 122 9.13 0.28 -2.43
N LEU A 123 9.46 0.76 -3.63
CA LEU A 123 8.72 1.80 -4.34
C LEU A 123 8.18 1.19 -5.62
N TYR A 124 6.87 1.23 -5.80
CA TYR A 124 6.20 0.79 -7.01
C TYR A 124 5.23 1.87 -7.47
N THR A 125 5.42 2.36 -8.69
CA THR A 125 4.65 3.47 -9.30
C THR A 125 3.98 3.03 -10.58
#